data_AF-A0A969LQ16-F1
#
_entry.id   AF-A0A969LQ16-F1
#
_cell.length_a   1.000
_cell.length_b   1.000
_cell.length_c   1.000
_cell.angle_alpha   90.00
_cell.angle_beta   90.00
_cell.angle_gamma   90.00
#
_symmetry.space_group_name_H-M   'P 1'
#
loop_
_entity.id
_entity.type
_entity.pdbx_description
1 polymer ?
#
loop_
_entity_poly.entity_id
_entity_poly.type
_entity_poly.pdbx_seq_one_letter_code
_entity_poly.pdbx_strand_id
1 'polypeptide(L)'
;MRRLLPVGVAAGIAAAFNAPIAAVTFTIEEVVGTLDHSILSGVVVAAALAAVIERGILGGHPVIQVSQAYSLDHPIVAAHLCVARAPRRRWSPSRSPTRCCWCARGFA
;
A
#
# COMPACT_ATOMS: atom_id res chain seq x y z
N MET A 1 26.01 -22.16 -5.52
CA MET A 1 26.03 -20.70 -5.82
C MET A 1 24.76 -20.19 -6.49
N ARG A 2 24.21 -20.85 -7.53
CA ARG A 2 23.05 -20.34 -8.29
C ARG A 2 21.78 -20.03 -7.46
N ARG A 3 21.60 -20.68 -6.31
CA ARG A 3 20.48 -20.44 -5.39
C ARG A 3 20.63 -19.19 -4.51
N LEU A 4 21.83 -18.60 -4.40
CA LEU A 4 22.07 -17.38 -3.60
C LEU A 4 21.72 -16.10 -4.36
N LEU A 5 21.68 -16.16 -5.69
CA LEU A 5 21.33 -15.02 -6.55
C LEU A 5 19.97 -14.41 -6.17
N PRO A 6 18.85 -15.17 -6.13
CA PRO A 6 17.55 -14.59 -5.76
C PRO A 6 17.52 -14.06 -4.32
N VAL A 7 18.23 -14.71 -3.39
CA VAL A 7 18.32 -14.25 -2.00
C VAL A 7 18.97 -12.87 -1.92
N GLY A 8 20.07 -12.66 -2.66
CA GLY A 8 20.75 -11.36 -2.73
C GLY A 8 19.94 -10.28 -3.43
N VAL A 9 19.25 -10.64 -4.53
CA VAL A 9 18.37 -9.69 -5.25
C VAL A 9 17.23 -9.21 -4.34
N ALA A 10 16.55 -10.13 -3.66
CA ALA A 10 15.47 -9.77 -2.74
C ALA A 10 15.95 -8.89 -1.58
N ALA A 11 17.11 -9.19 -0.98
CA ALA A 11 17.71 -8.37 0.06
C ALA A 11 18.04 -6.96 -0.45
N GLY A 12 18.66 -6.85 -1.62
CA GLY A 12 19.02 -5.56 -2.21
C GLY A 12 17.81 -4.68 -2.52
N ILE A 13 16.76 -5.25 -3.12
CA ILE A 13 15.52 -4.52 -3.41
C ILE A 13 14.81 -4.11 -2.12
N ALA A 14 14.73 -5.03 -1.15
CA ALA A 14 14.09 -4.74 0.14
C ALA A 14 14.78 -3.57 0.85
N ALA A 15 16.12 -3.54 0.86
CA ALA A 15 16.93 -2.48 1.47
C ALA A 15 16.92 -1.14 0.70
N ALA A 16 16.62 -1.15 -0.60
CA ALA A 16 16.58 0.07 -1.41
C ALA A 16 15.25 0.82 -1.29
N PHE A 17 14.17 0.09 -1.04
CA PHE A 17 12.80 0.63 -1.09
C PHE A 17 12.01 0.46 0.19
N ASN A 18 12.58 -0.11 1.25
CA ASN A 18 11.87 -0.47 2.48
C ASN A 18 10.59 -1.31 2.23
N ALA A 19 10.63 -2.15 1.20
CA ALA A 19 9.45 -2.84 0.67
C ALA A 19 9.70 -4.37 0.59
N PRO A 20 9.79 -5.08 1.73
CA PRO A 20 10.19 -6.48 1.75
C PRO A 20 9.22 -7.41 1.00
N ILE A 21 7.92 -7.17 1.08
CA ILE A 21 6.92 -8.00 0.39
C ILE A 21 7.04 -7.86 -1.12
N ALA A 22 7.19 -6.62 -1.62
CA ALA A 22 7.37 -6.35 -3.04
C ALA A 22 8.67 -6.95 -3.58
N ALA A 23 9.75 -6.87 -2.79
CA ALA A 23 11.03 -7.48 -3.15
C ALA A 23 10.92 -9.00 -3.29
N VAL A 24 10.20 -9.67 -2.38
CA VAL A 24 9.96 -11.11 -2.43
C VAL A 24 9.15 -11.49 -3.66
N THR A 25 8.02 -10.84 -3.91
CA THR A 25 7.15 -11.17 -5.05
C THR A 25 7.86 -10.93 -6.38
N PHE A 26 8.57 -9.81 -6.53
CA PHE A 26 9.38 -9.51 -7.71
C PHE A 26 10.45 -10.57 -7.96
N THR A 27 11.16 -10.98 -6.90
CA THR A 27 12.21 -11.99 -7.01
C THR A 27 11.64 -13.34 -7.45
N ILE A 28 10.48 -13.73 -6.94
CA ILE A 28 9.83 -15.00 -7.32
C ILE A 28 9.32 -14.94 -8.77
N GLU A 29 8.65 -13.85 -9.13
CA GLU A 29 7.97 -13.68 -10.42
C GLU A 29 8.96 -13.50 -11.58
N GLU A 30 9.95 -12.60 -11.43
CA GLU A 30 10.84 -12.22 -12.53
C GLU A 30 12.23 -12.87 -12.46
N VAL A 31 12.78 -13.11 -11.27
CA VAL A 31 14.17 -13.62 -11.14
C VAL A 31 14.21 -15.14 -11.14
N VAL A 32 13.28 -15.79 -10.44
CA VAL A 32 13.23 -17.26 -10.33
C VAL A 32 12.27 -17.87 -11.36
N GLY A 33 11.12 -17.24 -11.61
CA GLY A 33 10.09 -17.70 -12.54
C GLY A 33 9.38 -18.99 -12.14
N THR A 34 9.75 -19.59 -11.01
CA THR A 34 9.16 -20.83 -10.47
C THR A 34 9.09 -20.77 -8.95
N LEU A 35 7.98 -21.24 -8.39
CA LEU A 35 7.74 -21.24 -6.94
C LEU A 35 8.39 -22.47 -6.29
N ASP A 36 9.69 -22.38 -5.97
CA ASP A 36 10.42 -23.38 -5.19
C ASP A 36 10.44 -23.01 -3.69
N HIS A 37 9.82 -23.85 -2.87
CA HIS A 37 9.76 -23.66 -1.41
C HIS A 37 11.14 -23.65 -0.75
N SER A 38 12.13 -24.35 -1.34
CA SER A 38 13.51 -24.37 -0.81
C SER A 38 14.22 -23.03 -0.90
N ILE A 39 13.83 -22.17 -1.86
CA ILE A 39 14.44 -20.85 -2.09
C ILE A 39 13.59 -19.76 -1.44
N LEU A 40 12.28 -19.96 -1.41
CA LEU A 40 11.31 -19.02 -0.85
C LEU A 40 11.63 -18.59 0.58
N SER A 41 11.93 -19.56 1.46
CA SER A 41 12.25 -19.26 2.87
C SER A 41 13.49 -18.36 2.99
N GLY A 42 14.53 -18.63 2.21
CA GLY A 42 15.74 -17.80 2.16
C GLY A 42 15.49 -16.39 1.64
N VAL A 43 14.71 -16.26 0.57
CA VAL A 43 14.31 -14.98 -0.03
C VAL A 43 13.51 -14.13 0.96
N VAL A 44 12.53 -14.73 1.64
CA VAL A 44 11.69 -14.04 2.63
C VAL A 44 12.52 -13.59 3.83
N VAL A 45 13.35 -14.46 4.40
CA VAL A 45 14.20 -14.11 5.55
C VAL A 45 15.19 -13.02 5.18
N ALA A 46 15.83 -13.11 4.01
CA ALA A 46 16.78 -12.11 3.55
C ALA A 46 16.13 -10.74 3.31
N ALA A 47 14.95 -10.68 2.68
CA ALA A 47 14.20 -9.45 2.50
C ALA A 47 13.77 -8.82 3.84
N ALA A 48 13.33 -9.63 4.80
CA ALA A 48 12.97 -9.16 6.13
C ALA A 48 14.18 -8.59 6.89
N LEU A 49 15.31 -9.31 6.89
CA LEU A 49 16.54 -8.84 7.52
C LEU A 49 17.06 -7.56 6.87
N ALA A 50 17.03 -7.48 5.54
CA ALA A 50 17.40 -6.28 4.81
C ALA A 50 16.54 -5.07 5.21
N ALA A 51 15.21 -5.24 5.32
CA ALA A 51 14.32 -4.18 5.77
C ALA A 51 14.56 -3.77 7.23
N VAL A 52 14.92 -4.70 8.12
CA VAL A 52 15.29 -4.40 9.51
C VAL A 52 16.60 -3.61 9.56
N ILE A 53 17.62 -4.05 8.82
CA ILE A 53 18.92 -3.37 8.77
C ILE A 53 18.78 -1.98 8.18
N GLU A 54 18.08 -1.84 7.04
CA GLU A 54 17.80 -0.54 6.42
C GLU A 54 17.09 0.39 7.40
N ARG A 55 16.02 -0.07 8.07
CA ARG A 55 15.30 0.75 9.06
C ARG A 55 16.17 1.16 10.25
N GLY A 56 17.11 0.31 10.65
CA GLY A 56 18.08 0.62 11.70
C GLY A 56 19.06 1.72 11.29
N ILE A 57 19.42 1.82 10.01
CA ILE A 57 20.42 2.77 9.51
C ILE A 57 19.77 4.06 8.96
N LEU A 58 18.73 3.94 8.13
CA LEU A 58 18.05 5.04 7.42
C LEU A 58 16.77 5.52 8.14
N GLY A 59 16.25 4.76 9.11
CA GLY A 59 15.01 5.09 9.82
C GLY A 59 13.74 4.51 9.17
N GLY A 60 12.58 4.90 9.69
CA GLY A 60 11.27 4.35 9.31
C GLY A 60 10.55 5.08 8.17
N HIS A 61 11.21 6.02 7.49
CA HIS A 61 10.59 6.82 6.44
C HIS A 61 10.70 6.11 5.08
N PRO A 62 9.61 6.02 4.30
CA PRO A 62 9.67 5.44 2.97
C PRO A 62 10.55 6.32 2.08
N VAL A 63 11.32 5.67 1.20
CA VAL A 63 12.23 6.36 0.27
C VAL A 63 11.49 7.30 -0.68
N ILE A 64 10.23 6.98 -1.01
CA ILE A 64 9.35 7.81 -1.82
C ILE A 64 8.18 8.27 -0.95
N GLN A 65 8.15 9.57 -0.65
CA GLN A 65 7.03 10.21 0.05
C GLN A 65 6.13 10.93 -0.97
N VAL A 66 4.84 10.58 -0.99
CA VAL A 66 3.84 11.28 -1.79
C VAL A 66 3.15 12.31 -0.91
N SER A 67 3.59 13.57 -1.01
CA SER A 67 3.09 14.69 -0.20
C SER A 67 1.76 15.26 -0.69
N GLN A 68 1.25 14.79 -1.82
CA GLN A 68 0.02 15.30 -2.41
C GLN A 68 -1.17 14.52 -1.85
N ALA A 69 -1.98 15.18 -1.02
CA ALA A 69 -3.31 14.68 -0.70
C ALA A 69 -4.12 14.64 -2.00
N TYR A 70 -4.42 13.44 -2.49
CA TYR A 70 -5.30 13.26 -3.64
C TYR A 70 -6.68 13.84 -3.27
N SER A 71 -6.96 15.06 -3.73
CA SER A 71 -8.29 15.65 -3.63
C SER A 71 -9.18 14.93 -4.64
N LEU A 72 -10.13 14.15 -4.14
CA LEU A 72 -11.12 13.44 -4.94
C LEU A 72 -12.24 14.42 -5.34
N ASP A 73 -11.90 15.43 -6.14
CA ASP A 73 -12.85 16.46 -6.60
C ASP A 73 -13.77 15.95 -7.73
N HIS A 74 -13.60 14.68 -8.16
CA HIS A 74 -14.44 14.11 -9.20
C HIS A 74 -15.82 13.73 -8.64
N PRO A 75 -16.93 14.32 -9.16
CA PRO A 75 -18.27 14.16 -8.60
C PRO A 75 -18.75 12.69 -8.58
N ILE A 76 -18.28 11.89 -9.53
CA ILE A 76 -18.56 10.45 -9.60
C ILE A 76 -17.94 9.70 -8.41
N VAL A 77 -16.69 10.01 -8.04
CA VAL A 77 -16.01 9.32 -6.91
C VAL A 77 -16.62 9.74 -5.57
N ALA A 78 -16.99 11.01 -5.43
CA ALA A 78 -17.72 11.51 -4.26
C ALA A 78 -19.09 10.84 -4.10
N ALA A 79 -19.82 10.61 -5.19
CA ALA A 79 -21.11 9.90 -5.16
C ALA A 79 -20.98 8.43 -4.70
N HIS A 80 -19.97 7.70 -5.22
CA HIS A 80 -19.73 6.32 -4.81
C HIS A 80 -19.29 6.20 -3.34
N LEU A 81 -18.43 7.11 -2.86
CA LEU A 81 -18.03 7.15 -1.44
C LEU A 81 -19.18 7.56 -0.52
N CYS A 82 -20.04 8.50 -0.92
CA CYS A 82 -21.20 8.89 -0.14
C CYS A 82 -22.18 7.71 0.07
N VAL A 83 -22.37 6.90 -0.96
CA VAL A 83 -23.15 5.64 -0.85
C VAL A 83 -22.44 4.61 0.02
N ALA A 84 -21.12 4.47 -0.10
CA ALA A 84 -20.33 3.51 0.68
C ALA A 84 -20.17 3.92 2.16
N ARG A 85 -20.27 5.22 2.49
CA ARG A 85 -20.07 5.76 3.84
C ARG A 85 -21.38 6.13 4.55
N ALA A 86 -22.54 5.83 3.97
CA ALA A 86 -23.82 6.08 4.63
C ALA A 86 -24.08 5.01 5.71
N PRO A 87 -23.98 5.32 7.02
CA PRO A 87 -24.52 4.44 8.04
C PRO A 87 -26.04 4.38 7.83
N ARG A 88 -26.62 3.18 7.82
CA ARG A 88 -28.04 2.89 7.61
C ARG A 88 -28.96 3.72 8.53
N ARG A 89 -29.27 4.99 8.22
CA ARG A 89 -30.40 5.72 8.81
C ARG A 89 -31.07 6.66 7.80
N ARG A 90 -32.15 6.10 7.24
CA ARG A 90 -33.37 6.71 6.67
C ARG A 90 -33.17 7.96 5.78
N TRP A 91 -33.13 7.69 4.48
CA TRP A 91 -33.27 8.65 3.39
C TRP A 91 -34.62 9.38 3.46
N SER A 92 -34.61 10.72 3.45
CA SER A 92 -35.80 11.55 3.24
C SER A 92 -35.56 12.41 1.99
N PRO A 93 -36.43 12.35 0.96
CA PRO A 93 -36.18 13.01 -0.32
C PRO A 93 -36.52 14.51 -0.25
N SER A 94 -35.52 15.39 -0.14
CA SER A 94 -35.67 16.81 -0.46
C SER A 94 -35.05 17.13 -1.81
N ARG A 95 -35.86 17.67 -2.74
CA ARG A 95 -35.59 17.88 -4.18
C ARG A 95 -34.64 19.05 -4.54
N SER A 96 -33.57 19.30 -3.78
CA SER A 96 -32.62 20.39 -4.11
C SER A 96 -31.18 19.86 -4.32
N PRO A 97 -30.55 20.04 -5.50
CA PRO A 97 -29.26 19.43 -5.83
C PRO A 97 -28.05 19.99 -5.07
N THR A 98 -28.19 21.14 -4.39
CA THR A 98 -27.03 21.91 -3.91
C THR A 98 -26.94 22.03 -2.39
N ARG A 99 -27.83 21.39 -1.63
CA ARG A 99 -27.81 21.45 -0.16
C ARG A 99 -28.02 20.07 0.44
N CYS A 100 -26.95 19.29 0.53
CA CYS A 100 -26.88 18.22 1.50
C CYS A 100 -27.04 18.83 2.90
N CYS A 101 -28.20 18.65 3.53
CA CYS A 101 -28.54 19.13 4.88
C CYS A 101 -27.57 18.66 5.99
N TRP A 102 -26.66 17.74 5.69
CA TRP A 102 -25.67 17.23 6.64
C TRP A 102 -24.48 18.18 6.88
N CYS A 103 -24.25 19.16 6.00
CA CYS A 103 -23.25 20.21 6.24
C CYS A 103 -23.82 21.42 7.03
N ALA A 104 -25.14 21.47 7.26
CA ALA A 104 -25.82 22.61 7.89
C ALA A 104 -26.13 22.42 9.39
N ARG A 105 -25.78 21.28 10.00
CA ARG A 105 -25.84 21.11 11.46
C ARG A 105 -24.44 20.78 11.96
N GLY A 106 -23.86 21.77 12.63
CA GLY A 106 -22.45 21.89 12.95
C GLY A 106 -21.89 20.72 13.74
N PHE A 107 -20.64 20.41 13.41
CA PHE A 107 -19.64 20.01 14.38
C PHE A 107 -19.54 21.12 15.43
N ALA A 108 -20.14 20.89 16.59
CA ALA A 108 -19.52 21.24 17.86
C ALA A 108 -18.83 19.96 18.36
#